data_AF-A0A4S9X0F4-F1
#
_entry.id   AF-A0A4S9X0F4-F1
#
_cell.length_a   1.000
_cell.length_b   1.000
_cell.length_c   1.000
_cell.angle_alpha   90.00
_cell.angle_beta   90.00
_cell.angle_gamma   90.00
#
_symmetry.space_group_name_H-M   'P 1'
#
loop_
_entity.id
_entity.type
_entity.pdbx_description
1 polymer ?
#
loop_
_entity_poly.entity_id
_entity_poly.type
_entity_poly.pdbx_seq_one_letter_code
_entity_poly.pdbx_strand_id
1 'polypeptide(L)'
;MASSQNYPHSDRYLPSQYRSDNRPLIDRVVNNWHHSEENRKLHYDSDSDEDDDNELSHCCDLDSDASFINLCHAFCLNRRVRRTMFLAIIAFLALFFLCTKLFLPAWDERQALVEGLEHPNSFGEQMPNKLSDITQLHQLPHEYVPGGKSDPDGKRRLIFIGDIHGCKNELLDLLKTVGFNKDLDKIIATGDVVAKGPDSPGVIDTLVSLGALSVRGNHEDRILLAAKSRASTGMDLEANIESSDDVSATSRGAGLKGEALLDYLKPRHLKFMRSLPLIIHIPALTPPKHSAPVTSDLDASSKKKKKRVFQILNDINVVHAGLVPSVPLLRQDPFSVMNMRSMSPTNHVPSENRKRGIPWERVWGWYNDRIARTRSPFMTWLFGQATESTEASEWWRSWNGLYNSKDDDEEAQTKVKHPPPSVVVYGHDSPRGLNLKKWSKGLDSGCVNGNKLTAMVLNAWGQAEIVSVDCKHRK
;
A
#
# COMPACT_ATOMS: atom_id res chain seq x y z
N MET A 1 -52.24 3.50 52.55
CA MET A 1 -51.92 4.75 53.27
C MET A 1 -51.56 5.81 52.24
N ALA A 2 -52.12 7.01 52.43
CA ALA A 2 -51.90 8.24 51.66
C ALA A 2 -50.38 8.52 51.40
N SER A 3 -49.94 9.28 50.42
CA SER A 3 -50.43 10.59 49.97
C SER A 3 -49.81 10.97 48.63
N SER A 4 -50.64 11.59 47.79
CA SER A 4 -50.37 12.32 46.56
C SER A 4 -49.75 13.70 46.78
N GLN A 5 -49.11 14.26 45.72
CA GLN A 5 -49.16 15.64 45.17
C GLN A 5 -47.83 15.91 44.41
N ASN A 6 -47.70 16.57 43.26
CA ASN A 6 -48.59 17.18 42.27
C ASN A 6 -47.75 17.51 41.00
N TYR A 7 -48.29 17.19 39.81
CA TYR A 7 -48.38 17.87 38.47
C TYR A 7 -47.57 19.15 38.09
N PRO A 8 -47.54 19.66 36.80
CA PRO A 8 -48.28 19.24 35.56
C PRO A 8 -47.61 19.34 34.14
N HIS A 9 -48.22 18.60 33.18
CA HIS A 9 -48.72 18.88 31.78
C HIS A 9 -47.89 19.59 30.67
N SER A 10 -47.95 19.18 29.39
CA SER A 10 -49.13 19.11 28.46
C SER A 10 -48.85 18.21 27.22
N ASP A 11 -49.68 17.19 26.90
CA ASP A 11 -50.86 17.10 25.97
C ASP A 11 -50.49 16.93 24.47
N ARG A 12 -50.66 15.78 23.77
CA ARG A 12 -51.89 15.05 23.28
C ARG A 12 -52.87 15.98 22.56
N TYR A 13 -53.34 15.70 21.33
CA TYR A 13 -54.31 14.63 21.00
C TYR A 13 -54.45 14.33 19.49
N LEU A 14 -54.88 13.09 19.23
CA LEU A 14 -55.41 12.38 18.04
C LEU A 14 -56.87 12.82 17.65
N PRO A 15 -57.72 12.11 16.85
CA PRO A 15 -57.61 11.13 15.72
C PRO A 15 -58.70 11.23 14.58
N SER A 16 -58.58 10.32 13.57
CA SER A 16 -59.65 9.60 12.80
C SER A 16 -60.49 10.36 11.75
N GLN A 17 -61.09 9.82 10.68
CA GLN A 17 -61.14 8.51 9.99
C GLN A 17 -61.77 8.74 8.58
N TYR A 18 -61.33 7.98 7.56
CA TYR A 18 -62.00 7.50 6.32
C TYR A 18 -63.08 8.33 5.54
N ARG A 19 -62.80 8.59 4.24
CA ARG A 19 -63.66 8.18 3.09
C ARG A 19 -62.98 8.43 1.74
N SER A 20 -63.16 7.49 0.81
CA SER A 20 -62.75 7.55 -0.60
C SER A 20 -63.62 8.51 -1.41
N ASP A 21 -63.02 9.33 -2.28
CA ASP A 21 -63.77 10.10 -3.28
C ASP A 21 -63.05 10.10 -4.63
N ASN A 22 -63.72 9.54 -5.64
CA ASN A 22 -63.36 9.55 -7.05
C ASN A 22 -63.60 10.95 -7.61
N ARG A 23 -62.56 11.64 -8.10
CA ARG A 23 -62.71 12.83 -8.95
C ARG A 23 -61.70 12.77 -10.12
N PRO A 24 -62.12 13.09 -11.36
CA PRO A 24 -61.25 12.99 -12.53
C PRO A 24 -60.12 14.03 -12.53
N LEU A 25 -59.00 13.65 -13.15
CA LEU A 25 -57.67 14.27 -13.11
C LEU A 25 -57.52 15.67 -13.76
N ILE A 26 -58.60 16.36 -14.10
CA ILE A 26 -58.54 17.69 -14.78
C ILE A 26 -58.50 18.86 -13.78
N ASP A 27 -58.98 18.68 -12.54
CA ASP A 27 -59.03 19.73 -11.49
C ASP A 27 -57.72 19.88 -10.68
N ARG A 28 -56.63 19.22 -11.10
CA ARG A 28 -55.31 19.35 -10.46
C ARG A 28 -54.32 20.25 -11.22
N VAL A 29 -54.77 20.94 -12.26
CA VAL A 29 -53.93 21.89 -13.02
C VAL A 29 -54.33 23.32 -12.66
N VAL A 30 -53.57 23.93 -11.74
CA VAL A 30 -53.67 25.36 -11.46
C VAL A 30 -52.68 26.09 -12.39
N ASN A 31 -53.16 26.62 -13.51
CA ASN A 31 -52.40 27.57 -14.32
C ASN A 31 -52.63 28.98 -13.75
N ASN A 32 -51.64 29.49 -13.02
CA ASN A 32 -51.60 30.87 -12.52
C ASN A 32 -51.32 31.89 -13.64
N TRP A 33 -52.27 32.09 -14.57
CA TRP A 33 -52.14 33.10 -15.64
C TRP A 33 -53.44 33.88 -15.94
N HIS A 34 -54.25 34.17 -14.93
CA HIS A 34 -55.36 35.12 -15.07
C HIS A 34 -55.60 35.90 -13.77
N HIS A 35 -54.66 36.78 -13.38
CA HIS A 35 -54.93 37.88 -12.45
C HIS A 35 -53.94 39.02 -12.68
N SER A 36 -54.08 39.75 -13.78
CA SER A 36 -53.54 41.12 -13.89
C SER A 36 -54.30 42.03 -14.87
N GLU A 37 -55.55 41.73 -15.20
CA GLU A 37 -56.39 42.58 -16.08
C GLU A 37 -57.53 43.32 -15.36
N GLU A 38 -57.55 43.35 -14.03
CA GLU A 38 -58.50 44.16 -13.25
C GLU A 38 -57.76 45.05 -12.26
N ASN A 39 -57.12 46.13 -12.74
CA ASN A 39 -56.92 47.34 -11.93
C ASN A 39 -56.31 48.52 -12.72
N ARG A 40 -56.89 48.88 -13.86
CA ARG A 40 -56.62 50.22 -14.43
C ARG A 40 -57.65 50.73 -15.44
N LYS A 41 -58.92 50.82 -15.03
CA LYS A 41 -59.87 51.78 -15.60
C LYS A 41 -60.81 52.24 -14.50
N LEU A 42 -60.66 53.50 -14.08
CA LEU A 42 -61.72 54.44 -13.66
C LEU A 42 -61.07 55.69 -13.05
N HIS A 43 -60.77 56.69 -13.88
CA HIS A 43 -61.09 58.08 -13.57
C HIS A 43 -61.22 58.84 -14.89
N TYR A 44 -62.46 59.24 -15.15
CA TYR A 44 -62.84 60.24 -16.15
C TYR A 44 -62.65 61.60 -15.48
N ASP A 45 -61.95 62.53 -16.14
CA ASP A 45 -62.40 63.92 -16.18
C ASP A 45 -61.82 64.63 -17.40
N SER A 46 -62.64 65.57 -17.87
CA SER A 46 -62.67 66.28 -19.15
C SER A 46 -61.52 67.28 -19.34
N ASP A 47 -61.03 67.43 -20.57
CA ASP A 47 -61.01 68.70 -21.34
C ASP A 47 -59.90 68.79 -22.43
N SER A 48 -60.34 69.27 -23.60
CA SER A 48 -59.66 70.10 -24.61
C SER A 48 -58.46 69.60 -25.43
N ASP A 49 -58.75 69.44 -26.73
CA ASP A 49 -58.13 70.09 -27.91
C ASP A 49 -56.81 69.59 -28.56
N GLU A 50 -57.01 69.20 -29.83
CA GLU A 50 -56.24 69.53 -31.07
C GLU A 50 -54.91 68.81 -31.43
N ASP A 51 -54.99 68.14 -32.59
CA ASP A 51 -54.08 68.11 -33.76
C ASP A 51 -52.58 67.77 -33.60
N ASP A 52 -52.09 66.75 -34.30
CA ASP A 52 -51.65 66.87 -35.70
C ASP A 52 -50.92 65.59 -36.17
N ASP A 53 -51.16 65.23 -37.43
CA ASP A 53 -50.56 64.10 -38.12
C ASP A 53 -49.09 64.40 -38.51
N ASN A 54 -48.20 63.41 -38.47
CA ASN A 54 -47.06 63.44 -39.39
C ASN A 54 -46.59 62.06 -39.88
N GLU A 55 -46.49 62.03 -41.20
CA GLU A 55 -46.18 60.92 -42.09
C GLU A 55 -44.73 60.40 -41.95
N LEU A 56 -44.61 59.06 -41.95
CA LEU A 56 -43.94 58.30 -43.01
C LEU A 56 -42.62 58.87 -43.59
N SER A 57 -41.46 58.46 -43.06
CA SER A 57 -40.23 58.19 -43.83
C SER A 57 -39.01 57.91 -42.94
N HIS A 58 -38.70 56.64 -42.66
CA HIS A 58 -37.31 56.13 -42.72
C HIS A 58 -37.27 54.60 -42.63
N CYS A 59 -37.68 53.91 -43.71
CA CYS A 59 -37.21 52.55 -43.95
C CYS A 59 -35.82 52.65 -44.55
N CYS A 60 -34.78 52.42 -43.73
CA CYS A 60 -33.44 51.91 -44.07
C CYS A 60 -32.53 52.20 -42.88
N ASP A 61 -32.38 51.23 -41.97
CA ASP A 61 -31.19 51.05 -41.12
C ASP A 61 -31.14 49.57 -40.71
N LEU A 62 -30.90 48.73 -41.71
CA LEU A 62 -30.41 47.36 -41.54
C LEU A 62 -28.90 47.41 -41.79
N ASP A 63 -28.10 47.92 -40.85
CA ASP A 63 -26.63 47.71 -40.83
C ASP A 63 -25.98 48.29 -39.55
N SER A 64 -26.13 47.62 -38.38
CA SER A 64 -25.13 47.70 -37.29
C SER A 64 -25.25 46.69 -36.13
N ASP A 65 -26.26 45.81 -36.09
CA ASP A 65 -26.57 45.04 -34.86
C ASP A 65 -25.97 43.63 -34.80
N ALA A 66 -24.80 43.43 -35.42
CA ALA A 66 -23.99 42.21 -35.25
C ALA A 66 -22.68 42.51 -34.50
N SER A 67 -22.71 43.42 -33.52
CA SER A 67 -21.60 43.56 -32.59
C SER A 67 -21.50 42.29 -31.74
N PHE A 68 -20.32 41.66 -31.70
CA PHE A 68 -20.01 40.49 -30.86
C PHE A 68 -20.50 40.66 -29.41
N ILE A 69 -20.52 41.92 -28.94
CA ILE A 69 -21.02 42.37 -27.64
C ILE A 69 -22.54 42.12 -27.48
N ASN A 70 -23.38 42.44 -28.46
CA ASN A 70 -24.84 42.19 -28.40
C ASN A 70 -25.17 40.70 -28.48
N LEU A 71 -24.41 39.93 -29.26
CA LEU A 71 -24.54 38.47 -29.31
C LEU A 71 -24.16 37.83 -27.97
N CYS A 72 -23.09 38.29 -27.33
CA CYS A 72 -22.69 37.85 -25.98
C CYS A 72 -23.72 38.23 -24.92
N HIS A 73 -24.31 39.42 -25.02
CA HIS A 73 -25.35 39.89 -24.10
C HIS A 73 -26.63 39.04 -24.22
N ALA A 74 -27.08 38.74 -25.44
CA ALA A 74 -28.22 37.85 -25.69
C ALA A 74 -27.95 36.39 -25.25
N PHE A 75 -26.72 35.90 -25.41
CA PHE A 75 -26.31 34.58 -24.92
C PHE A 75 -26.35 34.48 -23.39
N CYS A 76 -25.93 35.55 -22.69
CA CYS A 76 -25.88 35.62 -21.22
C CYS A 76 -27.27 35.74 -20.56
N LEU A 77 -28.27 36.29 -21.27
CA LEU A 77 -29.65 36.41 -20.78
C LEU A 77 -30.43 35.08 -20.82
N ASN A 78 -29.98 34.10 -21.61
CA ASN A 78 -30.67 32.82 -21.74
C ASN A 78 -30.39 31.90 -20.54
N ARG A 79 -31.45 31.60 -19.76
CA ARG A 79 -31.39 30.76 -18.56
C ARG A 79 -30.83 29.36 -18.82
N ARG A 80 -31.02 28.79 -20.02
CA ARG A 80 -30.47 27.48 -20.40
C ARG A 80 -28.96 27.56 -20.64
N VAL A 81 -28.50 28.58 -21.35
CA VAL A 81 -27.07 28.85 -21.62
C VAL A 81 -26.31 29.13 -20.33
N ARG A 82 -26.87 29.93 -19.41
CA ARG A 82 -26.24 30.19 -18.11
C ARG A 82 -26.09 28.92 -17.27
N ARG A 83 -27.08 28.02 -17.32
CA ARG A 83 -27.01 26.72 -16.63
C ARG A 83 -25.95 25.81 -17.27
N THR A 84 -25.86 25.74 -18.60
CA THR A 84 -24.83 24.93 -19.27
C THR A 84 -23.43 25.49 -19.05
N MET A 85 -23.25 26.82 -19.06
CA MET A 85 -21.97 27.46 -18.73
C MET A 85 -21.57 27.22 -17.27
N PHE A 86 -22.50 27.33 -16.33
CA PHE A 86 -22.24 27.01 -14.93
C PHE A 86 -21.83 25.55 -14.73
N LEU A 87 -22.52 24.61 -15.39
CA LEU A 87 -22.15 23.19 -15.37
C LEU A 87 -20.79 22.93 -16.03
N ALA A 88 -20.48 23.63 -17.13
CA ALA A 88 -19.19 23.52 -17.80
C ALA A 88 -18.04 24.07 -16.93
N ILE A 89 -18.26 25.18 -16.21
CA ILE A 89 -17.30 25.72 -15.25
C ILE A 89 -17.10 24.75 -14.09
N ILE A 90 -18.17 24.17 -13.53
CA ILE A 90 -18.05 23.14 -12.48
C ILE A 90 -17.28 21.93 -13.00
N ALA A 91 -17.60 21.45 -14.22
CA ALA A 91 -16.90 20.33 -14.83
C ALA A 91 -15.43 20.65 -15.09
N PHE A 92 -15.11 21.87 -15.54
CA PHE A 92 -13.74 22.33 -15.73
C PHE A 92 -12.99 22.44 -14.41
N LEU A 93 -13.58 23.00 -13.37
CA LEU A 93 -12.98 23.05 -12.03
C LEU A 93 -12.79 21.66 -11.44
N ALA A 94 -13.75 20.75 -11.64
CA ALA A 94 -13.64 19.36 -11.23
C ALA A 94 -12.52 18.64 -12.00
N LEU A 95 -12.40 18.85 -13.32
CA LEU A 95 -11.34 18.29 -14.15
C LEU A 95 -9.98 18.88 -13.79
N PHE A 96 -9.89 20.18 -13.56
CA PHE A 96 -8.68 20.86 -13.11
C PHE A 96 -8.24 20.35 -11.73
N PHE A 97 -9.19 20.18 -10.81
CA PHE A 97 -8.93 19.55 -9.51
C PHE A 97 -8.46 18.10 -9.67
N LEU A 98 -9.13 17.31 -10.52
CA LEU A 98 -8.75 15.93 -10.83
C LEU A 98 -7.32 15.88 -11.41
N CYS A 99 -7.00 16.73 -12.37
CA CYS A 99 -5.69 16.83 -13.00
C CYS A 99 -4.60 17.25 -12.00
N THR A 100 -4.85 18.28 -11.20
CA THR A 100 -3.86 18.83 -10.26
C THR A 100 -3.70 18.03 -8.97
N LYS A 101 -4.73 17.31 -8.52
CA LYS A 101 -4.68 16.56 -7.26
C LYS A 101 -4.49 15.06 -7.41
N LEU A 102 -4.87 14.48 -8.55
CA LEU A 102 -4.71 13.05 -8.80
C LEU A 102 -3.68 12.77 -9.89
N PHE A 103 -3.83 13.37 -11.07
CA PHE A 103 -2.97 13.01 -12.22
C PHE A 103 -1.55 13.55 -12.09
N LEU A 104 -1.37 14.85 -11.82
CA LEU A 104 -0.05 15.47 -11.72
C LEU A 104 0.79 14.82 -10.60
N PRO A 105 0.30 14.65 -9.35
CA PRO A 105 1.07 13.98 -8.31
C PRO A 105 1.40 12.51 -8.65
N ALA A 106 0.47 11.77 -9.26
CA ALA A 106 0.73 10.40 -9.68
C ALA A 106 1.72 10.30 -10.85
N TRP A 107 1.72 11.30 -11.72
CA TRP A 107 2.67 11.43 -12.83
C TRP A 107 4.06 11.75 -12.31
N ASP A 108 4.19 12.74 -11.41
CA ASP A 108 5.46 13.11 -10.78
C ASP A 108 6.04 11.94 -9.97
N GLU A 109 5.21 11.22 -9.21
CA GLU A 109 5.60 10.00 -8.51
C GLU A 109 6.18 8.96 -9.49
N ARG A 110 5.56 8.81 -10.66
CA ARG A 110 6.00 7.86 -11.68
C ARG A 110 7.29 8.29 -12.36
N GLN A 111 7.45 9.58 -12.67
CA GLN A 111 8.67 10.10 -13.29
C GLN A 111 9.86 9.93 -12.35
N ALA A 112 9.68 10.29 -11.08
CA ALA A 112 10.68 10.10 -10.03
C ALA A 112 11.14 8.63 -9.96
N LEU A 113 10.20 7.68 -9.92
CA LEU A 113 10.55 6.24 -9.92
C LEU A 113 11.29 5.77 -11.17
N VAL A 114 11.02 6.34 -12.34
CA VAL A 114 11.71 6.02 -13.60
C VAL A 114 13.15 6.52 -13.54
N GLU A 115 13.35 7.78 -13.15
CA GLU A 115 14.66 8.43 -13.05
C GLU A 115 15.62 7.65 -12.15
N GLY A 116 15.14 7.14 -11.02
CA GLY A 116 15.94 6.31 -10.11
C GLY A 116 16.42 5.00 -10.72
N LEU A 117 15.59 4.33 -11.51
CA LEU A 117 15.96 3.05 -12.14
C LEU A 117 16.97 3.21 -13.28
N GLU A 118 16.91 4.33 -13.99
CA GLU A 118 17.83 4.62 -15.10
C GLU A 118 19.23 4.96 -14.57
N HIS A 119 19.32 5.41 -13.32
CA HIS A 119 20.58 5.66 -12.63
C HIS A 119 20.74 4.66 -11.48
N PRO A 120 21.27 3.44 -11.71
CA PRO A 120 21.39 2.41 -10.66
C PRO A 120 22.25 2.86 -9.47
N ASN A 121 23.14 3.83 -9.67
CA ASN A 121 23.92 4.48 -8.61
C ASN A 121 23.07 5.41 -7.72
N SER A 122 21.84 5.75 -8.11
CA SER A 122 20.90 6.53 -7.30
C SER A 122 20.25 5.71 -6.19
N PHE A 123 20.13 4.39 -6.35
CA PHE A 123 19.62 3.49 -5.30
C PHE A 123 20.71 3.22 -4.26
N GLY A 124 20.97 4.21 -3.41
CA GLY A 124 21.78 4.04 -2.21
C GLY A 124 23.28 4.12 -2.43
N GLU A 125 23.80 5.36 -2.48
CA GLU A 125 25.06 5.67 -1.81
C GLU A 125 24.91 5.47 -0.29
N GLN A 126 24.64 4.24 0.13
CA GLN A 126 24.72 3.83 1.51
C GLN A 126 25.95 2.95 1.62
N MET A 127 27.04 3.57 2.07
CA MET A 127 28.24 2.89 2.51
C MET A 127 27.81 1.74 3.41
N PRO A 128 28.13 0.48 3.07
CA PRO A 128 27.87 -0.62 3.97
C PRO A 128 28.73 -0.36 5.21
N ASN A 129 28.10 0.07 6.31
CA ASN A 129 28.62 -0.30 7.61
C ASN A 129 28.50 -1.81 7.63
N LYS A 130 29.60 -2.46 7.25
CA LYS A 130 29.71 -3.90 7.13
C LYS A 130 29.40 -4.45 8.52
N LEU A 131 28.14 -4.83 8.77
CA LEU A 131 27.81 -5.75 9.84
C LEU A 131 28.55 -7.03 9.48
N SER A 132 29.83 -7.12 9.89
CA SER A 132 30.78 -8.13 9.45
C SER A 132 30.33 -9.55 9.77
N ASP A 133 29.37 -9.67 10.70
CA ASP A 133 28.99 -10.92 11.33
C ASP A 133 27.58 -11.38 10.94
N ILE A 134 26.88 -10.68 10.03
CA ILE A 134 25.53 -11.08 9.60
C ILE A 134 25.58 -12.00 8.39
N THR A 135 24.80 -13.09 8.44
CA THR A 135 24.58 -13.92 7.25
C THR A 135 23.68 -13.15 6.29
N GLN A 136 24.23 -12.66 5.18
CA GLN A 136 23.49 -11.80 4.24
C GLN A 136 22.31 -12.51 3.57
N LEU A 137 22.53 -13.73 3.08
CA LEU A 137 21.56 -14.48 2.29
C LEU A 137 21.57 -15.95 2.72
N HIS A 138 20.39 -16.48 3.01
CA HIS A 138 20.17 -17.89 3.27
C HIS A 138 19.22 -18.46 2.21
N GLN A 139 19.68 -19.44 1.45
CA GLN A 139 18.83 -20.17 0.52
C GLN A 139 18.02 -21.20 1.28
N LEU A 140 16.70 -21.25 1.09
CA LEU A 140 15.88 -22.31 1.66
C LEU A 140 16.36 -23.68 1.12
N PRO A 141 16.70 -24.65 1.99
CA PRO A 141 17.09 -25.97 1.54
C PRO A 141 16.02 -26.62 0.67
N HIS A 142 16.43 -27.27 -0.42
CA HIS A 142 15.52 -27.87 -1.41
C HIS A 142 14.54 -28.90 -0.82
N GLU A 143 14.88 -29.51 0.33
CA GLU A 143 14.01 -30.44 1.07
C GLU A 143 12.75 -29.80 1.65
N TYR A 144 12.75 -28.47 1.88
CA TYR A 144 11.62 -27.74 2.43
C TYR A 144 10.80 -27.02 1.35
N VAL A 145 11.24 -26.99 0.09
CA VAL A 145 10.54 -26.31 -1.00
C VAL A 145 9.28 -27.11 -1.40
N PRO A 146 8.06 -26.56 -1.24
CA PRO A 146 6.84 -27.25 -1.64
C PRO A 146 6.80 -27.54 -3.15
N GLY A 147 6.40 -28.75 -3.54
CA GLY A 147 6.38 -29.16 -4.94
C GLY A 147 7.77 -29.32 -5.60
N GLY A 148 8.84 -29.22 -4.80
CA GLY A 148 10.21 -29.48 -5.25
C GLY A 148 10.49 -30.97 -5.47
N LYS A 149 11.74 -31.31 -5.82
CA LYS A 149 12.19 -32.70 -6.04
C LYS A 149 11.93 -33.61 -4.82
N SER A 150 11.98 -33.05 -3.62
CA SER A 150 11.77 -33.77 -2.35
C SER A 150 10.30 -33.80 -1.90
N ASP A 151 9.37 -33.26 -2.69
CA ASP A 151 7.93 -33.22 -2.41
C ASP A 151 7.11 -33.40 -3.71
N PRO A 152 7.21 -34.55 -4.39
CA PRO A 152 6.53 -34.78 -5.67
C PRO A 152 5.00 -34.76 -5.55
N ASP A 153 4.47 -35.13 -4.38
CA ASP A 153 3.03 -35.16 -4.08
C ASP A 153 2.48 -33.78 -3.67
N GLY A 154 3.34 -32.78 -3.44
CA GLY A 154 2.93 -31.44 -3.03
C GLY A 154 2.31 -31.37 -1.64
N LYS A 155 2.76 -32.21 -0.70
CA LYS A 155 2.20 -32.30 0.66
C LYS A 155 2.75 -31.24 1.61
N ARG A 156 3.89 -30.63 1.27
CA ARG A 156 4.56 -29.64 2.13
C ARG A 156 3.93 -28.26 2.03
N ARG A 157 4.08 -27.48 3.09
CA ARG A 157 3.66 -26.08 3.14
C ARG A 157 4.73 -25.21 3.81
N LEU A 158 4.79 -23.95 3.38
CA LEU A 158 5.55 -22.91 4.08
C LEU A 158 4.58 -22.03 4.87
N ILE A 159 4.90 -21.77 6.13
CA ILE A 159 4.10 -20.94 7.03
C ILE A 159 4.92 -19.72 7.40
N PHE A 160 4.59 -18.59 6.79
CA PHE A 160 5.23 -17.31 7.07
C PHE A 160 4.50 -16.62 8.22
N ILE A 161 5.20 -16.19 9.26
CA ILE A 161 4.60 -15.54 10.44
C ILE A 161 5.13 -14.12 10.57
N GLY A 162 4.22 -13.15 10.76
CA GLY A 162 4.55 -11.75 11.04
C GLY A 162 5.24 -11.53 12.41
N ASP A 163 5.46 -10.27 12.77
CA ASP A 163 6.15 -9.87 14.00
C ASP A 163 5.49 -10.45 15.27
N ILE A 164 6.23 -11.30 15.98
CA ILE A 164 5.73 -12.06 17.15
C ILE A 164 5.93 -11.27 18.44
N HIS A 165 7.07 -10.59 18.57
CA HIS A 165 7.38 -9.73 19.72
C HIS A 165 7.16 -10.40 21.09
N GLY A 166 7.64 -11.63 21.30
CA GLY A 166 7.48 -12.32 22.59
C GLY A 166 6.05 -12.75 22.95
N CYS A 167 5.09 -12.67 22.02
CA CYS A 167 3.71 -13.16 22.18
C CYS A 167 3.64 -14.69 21.96
N LYS A 168 4.20 -15.46 22.91
CA LYS A 168 4.29 -16.93 22.81
C LYS A 168 2.93 -17.62 22.75
N ASN A 169 1.96 -17.19 23.57
CA ASN A 169 0.64 -17.83 23.61
C ASN A 169 -0.07 -17.67 22.27
N GLU A 170 0.00 -16.47 21.70
CA GLU A 170 -0.55 -16.15 20.39
C GLU A 170 0.15 -16.93 19.27
N LEU A 171 1.48 -17.13 19.35
CA LEU A 171 2.20 -18.01 18.43
C LEU A 171 1.67 -19.45 18.49
N LEU A 172 1.49 -20.02 19.69
CA LEU A 172 0.96 -21.38 19.85
C LEU A 172 -0.48 -21.51 19.36
N ASP A 173 -1.33 -20.52 19.66
CA ASP A 173 -2.70 -20.46 19.18
C ASP A 173 -2.78 -20.38 17.64
N LEU A 174 -1.88 -19.61 17.02
CA LEU A 174 -1.78 -19.51 15.57
C LEU A 174 -1.37 -20.85 14.94
N LEU A 175 -0.33 -21.50 15.48
CA LEU A 175 0.13 -22.81 14.99
C LEU A 175 -0.96 -23.88 15.13
N LYS A 176 -1.71 -23.86 16.24
CA LYS A 176 -2.88 -24.72 16.43
C LYS A 176 -3.96 -24.45 15.39
N THR A 177 -4.25 -23.18 15.11
CA THR A 177 -5.28 -22.77 14.14
C THR A 177 -4.90 -23.14 12.71
N VAL A 178 -3.63 -23.05 12.35
CA VAL A 178 -3.09 -23.47 11.04
C VAL A 178 -3.08 -25.00 10.88
N GLY A 179 -3.15 -25.75 11.98
CA GLY A 179 -2.94 -27.20 11.97
C GLY A 179 -1.51 -27.53 11.57
N PHE A 180 -0.53 -26.89 12.21
CA PHE A 180 0.89 -27.07 11.93
C PHE A 180 1.33 -28.53 12.14
N ASN A 181 1.99 -29.10 11.13
CA ASN A 181 2.62 -30.41 11.18
C ASN A 181 4.12 -30.27 10.98
N LYS A 182 4.92 -30.62 11.99
CA LYS A 182 6.38 -30.49 11.98
C LYS A 182 7.09 -31.27 10.88
N ASP A 183 6.52 -32.38 10.42
CA ASP A 183 7.15 -33.25 9.42
C ASP A 183 6.93 -32.75 7.99
N LEU A 184 5.84 -32.02 7.76
CA LEU A 184 5.40 -31.54 6.45
C LEU A 184 5.61 -30.04 6.27
N ASP A 185 5.40 -29.26 7.31
CA ASP A 185 5.38 -27.80 7.25
C ASP A 185 6.69 -27.18 7.74
N LYS A 186 7.07 -26.06 7.13
CA LYS A 186 8.22 -25.26 7.58
C LYS A 186 7.78 -23.86 7.99
N ILE A 187 8.13 -23.46 9.21
CA ILE A 187 7.86 -22.11 9.74
C ILE A 187 8.99 -21.16 9.32
N ILE A 188 8.62 -19.97 8.85
CA ILE A 188 9.54 -18.88 8.51
C ILE A 188 8.99 -17.57 9.11
N ALA A 189 9.61 -17.04 10.16
CA ALA A 189 9.23 -15.75 10.74
C ALA A 189 9.87 -14.57 10.01
N THR A 190 9.18 -13.44 9.94
CA THR A 190 9.64 -12.19 9.28
C THR A 190 10.52 -11.32 10.18
N GLY A 191 11.15 -11.88 11.22
CA GLY A 191 11.92 -11.12 12.22
C GLY A 191 11.04 -10.55 13.33
N ASP A 192 11.64 -9.78 14.24
CA ASP A 192 10.97 -9.19 15.41
C ASP A 192 10.22 -10.25 16.23
N VAL A 193 10.89 -11.38 16.48
CA VAL A 193 10.37 -12.47 17.31
C VAL A 193 10.51 -12.16 18.80
N VAL A 194 11.42 -11.26 19.17
CA VAL A 194 11.65 -10.81 20.55
C VAL A 194 11.23 -9.36 20.77
N ALA A 195 11.42 -8.93 22.02
CA ALA A 195 11.12 -7.61 22.53
C ALA A 195 9.63 -7.31 22.60
N LYS A 196 9.28 -6.27 23.36
CA LYS A 196 7.94 -5.72 23.53
C LYS A 196 6.94 -6.59 24.31
N GLY A 197 6.71 -7.85 23.93
CA GLY A 197 5.74 -8.71 24.60
C GLY A 197 6.31 -9.48 25.79
N PRO A 198 5.49 -10.35 26.39
CA PRO A 198 5.74 -10.88 27.74
C PRO A 198 6.80 -11.99 27.81
N ASP A 199 6.98 -12.81 26.76
CA ASP A 199 7.83 -14.01 26.82
C ASP A 199 8.73 -14.16 25.57
N SER A 200 9.74 -13.30 25.45
CA SER A 200 10.74 -13.40 24.38
C SER A 200 11.59 -14.68 24.44
N PRO A 201 12.11 -15.11 25.62
CA PRO A 201 12.86 -16.37 25.72
C PRO A 201 12.03 -17.59 25.29
N GLY A 202 10.76 -17.65 25.71
CA GLY A 202 9.88 -18.75 25.38
C GLY A 202 9.49 -18.79 23.89
N VAL A 203 9.37 -17.65 23.21
CA VAL A 203 9.23 -17.62 21.74
C VAL A 203 10.47 -18.21 21.06
N ILE A 204 11.68 -17.81 21.47
CA ILE A 204 12.92 -18.36 20.90
C ILE A 204 13.00 -19.87 21.14
N ASP A 205 12.81 -20.33 22.37
CA ASP A 205 12.86 -21.75 22.72
C ASP A 205 11.83 -22.55 21.89
N THR A 206 10.64 -21.97 21.66
CA THR A 206 9.60 -22.57 20.80
C THR A 206 10.08 -22.68 19.35
N LEU A 207 10.53 -21.59 18.73
CA LEU A 207 11.00 -21.58 17.34
C LEU A 207 12.16 -22.54 17.11
N VAL A 208 13.12 -22.58 18.04
CA VAL A 208 14.25 -23.52 18.00
C VAL A 208 13.76 -24.97 18.08
N SER A 209 12.83 -25.29 19.00
CA SER A 209 12.29 -26.66 19.15
C SER A 209 11.54 -27.17 17.91
N LEU A 210 10.94 -26.24 17.16
CA LEU A 210 10.21 -26.53 15.93
C LEU A 210 11.12 -26.54 14.69
N GLY A 211 12.40 -26.17 14.84
CA GLY A 211 13.31 -26.01 13.70
C GLY A 211 12.85 -24.91 12.75
N ALA A 212 12.21 -23.86 13.27
CA ALA A 212 11.74 -22.73 12.48
C ALA A 212 12.90 -21.88 11.97
N LEU A 213 12.70 -21.24 10.82
CA LEU A 213 13.60 -20.22 10.30
C LEU A 213 13.06 -18.83 10.67
N SER A 214 13.94 -17.84 10.74
CA SER A 214 13.57 -16.45 10.89
C SER A 214 14.61 -15.58 10.21
N VAL A 215 14.20 -14.46 9.65
CA VAL A 215 15.13 -13.37 9.33
C VAL A 215 15.43 -12.54 10.59
N ARG A 216 16.52 -11.76 10.55
CA ARG A 216 16.89 -10.82 11.60
C ARG A 216 16.05 -9.55 11.48
N GLY A 217 15.32 -9.19 12.54
CA GLY A 217 14.61 -7.93 12.66
C GLY A 217 15.44 -6.85 13.35
N ASN A 218 14.92 -5.63 13.36
CA ASN A 218 15.63 -4.51 13.98
C ASN A 218 15.64 -4.61 15.51
N HIS A 219 14.68 -5.31 16.13
CA HIS A 219 14.70 -5.55 17.56
C HIS A 219 15.77 -6.57 17.96
N GLU A 220 15.94 -7.66 17.21
CA GLU A 220 17.05 -8.60 17.44
C GLU A 220 18.40 -7.90 17.28
N ASP A 221 18.55 -7.06 16.26
CA ASP A 221 19.79 -6.33 16.01
C ASP A 221 20.18 -5.39 17.16
N ARG A 222 19.22 -4.59 17.66
CA ARG A 222 19.44 -3.70 18.81
C ARG A 222 19.87 -4.46 20.07
N ILE A 223 19.29 -5.63 20.33
CA ILE A 223 19.66 -6.46 21.48
C ILE A 223 21.08 -7.00 21.33
N LEU A 224 21.48 -7.41 20.13
CA LEU A 224 22.83 -7.91 19.87
C LEU A 224 23.89 -6.80 19.97
N LEU A 225 23.59 -5.59 19.51
CA LEU A 225 24.44 -4.42 19.72
C LEU A 225 24.59 -4.08 21.20
N ALA A 226 23.49 -4.08 21.97
CA ALA A 226 23.54 -3.88 23.41
C ALA A 226 24.35 -4.97 24.13
N ALA A 227 24.21 -6.23 23.72
CA ALA A 227 25.00 -7.34 24.27
C ALA A 227 26.50 -7.18 23.98
N LYS A 228 26.86 -6.70 22.78
CA LYS A 228 28.26 -6.42 22.41
C LYS A 228 28.83 -5.28 23.24
N SER A 229 28.06 -4.20 23.42
CA SER A 229 28.45 -3.07 24.27
C SER A 229 28.65 -3.49 25.73
N ARG A 230 27.76 -4.32 26.29
CA ARG A 230 27.89 -4.82 27.67
C ARG A 230 29.14 -5.70 27.85
N ALA A 231 29.51 -6.45 26.81
CA ALA A 231 30.70 -7.29 26.82
C ALA A 231 32.00 -6.47 26.73
N SER A 232 32.03 -5.38 25.95
CA SER A 232 33.19 -4.47 25.90
C SER A 232 33.35 -3.70 27.21
N THR A 233 32.27 -3.11 27.74
CA THR A 233 32.34 -2.37 29.02
C THR A 233 32.71 -3.24 30.22
N GLY A 234 32.39 -4.55 30.18
CA GLY A 234 32.84 -5.50 31.20
C GLY A 234 34.32 -5.91 31.08
N MET A 235 34.95 -5.66 29.92
CA MET A 235 36.37 -5.90 29.67
C MET A 235 37.20 -4.61 29.88
N ASP A 236 36.57 -3.44 29.74
CA ASP A 236 37.19 -2.11 29.91
C ASP A 236 37.16 -1.58 31.35
N LEU A 237 36.51 -2.25 32.31
CA LEU A 237 36.55 -1.82 33.73
C LEU A 237 37.91 -2.07 34.40
N GLU A 238 38.78 -2.88 33.79
CA GLU A 238 40.15 -3.14 34.25
C GLU A 238 41.22 -2.42 33.40
N ALA A 239 40.83 -1.71 32.33
CA ALA A 239 41.75 -0.98 31.47
C ALA A 239 41.09 0.30 30.93
N ASN A 240 41.60 1.45 31.38
CA ASN A 240 41.38 2.81 30.86
C ASN A 240 40.25 3.64 31.51
N ILE A 241 40.61 4.20 32.66
CA ILE A 241 40.49 5.64 32.89
C ILE A 241 41.41 6.32 31.84
N GLU A 242 40.87 7.27 31.09
CA GLU A 242 41.49 8.16 30.07
C GLU A 242 41.24 7.84 28.58
N SER A 243 40.55 8.80 27.96
CA SER A 243 40.45 9.11 26.53
C SER A 243 39.49 8.25 25.68
N SER A 244 38.35 8.83 25.29
CA SER A 244 38.27 9.61 24.04
C SER A 244 36.82 9.88 23.67
N ASP A 245 36.54 11.17 23.47
CA ASP A 245 35.40 11.67 22.74
C ASP A 245 35.38 11.05 21.33
N ASP A 246 34.27 10.39 20.96
CA ASP A 246 33.55 10.55 19.69
C ASP A 246 32.57 9.37 19.47
N VAL A 247 31.37 9.44 20.09
CA VAL A 247 30.26 8.52 19.76
C VAL A 247 29.12 9.33 19.19
N SER A 248 29.22 9.60 17.88
CA SER A 248 28.23 10.37 17.15
C SER A 248 26.85 9.68 17.10
N ALA A 249 25.89 10.33 17.74
CA ALA A 249 24.57 10.68 17.20
C ALA A 249 23.67 9.59 16.54
N THR A 250 23.60 8.35 17.05
CA THR A 250 22.52 7.40 16.66
C THR A 250 21.77 6.73 17.82
N SER A 251 22.09 7.04 19.07
CA SER A 251 21.46 6.45 20.27
C SER A 251 20.34 7.32 20.87
N ARG A 252 19.60 8.09 20.06
CA ARG A 252 18.44 8.86 20.55
C ARG A 252 17.13 8.10 20.33
N GLY A 253 16.75 7.31 21.34
CA GLY A 253 15.34 7.02 21.62
C GLY A 253 14.88 5.57 21.70
N ALA A 254 15.45 4.74 22.58
CA ALA A 254 14.78 3.55 23.14
C ALA A 254 15.49 3.02 24.42
N GLY A 255 15.82 3.91 25.36
CA GLY A 255 16.64 3.59 26.54
C GLY A 255 15.99 2.73 27.63
N LEU A 256 14.82 2.13 27.45
CA LEU A 256 14.19 1.26 28.45
C LEU A 256 13.37 0.16 27.76
N LYS A 257 14.03 -0.94 27.34
CA LYS A 257 13.44 -2.30 27.13
C LYS A 257 14.44 -3.31 26.55
N GLY A 258 15.46 -2.89 25.80
CA GLY A 258 16.46 -3.78 25.18
C GLY A 258 17.48 -4.35 26.17
N GLU A 259 18.09 -3.48 26.98
CA GLU A 259 19.09 -3.87 27.99
C GLU A 259 18.48 -4.72 29.10
N ALA A 260 17.30 -4.34 29.61
CA ALA A 260 16.57 -5.13 30.60
C ALA A 260 16.22 -6.53 30.10
N LEU A 261 16.03 -6.72 28.79
CA LEU A 261 15.77 -8.03 28.23
C LEU A 261 17.02 -8.93 28.27
N LEU A 262 18.23 -8.37 28.20
CA LEU A 262 19.48 -9.14 28.25
C LEU A 262 19.61 -9.93 29.55
N ASP A 263 19.09 -9.42 30.66
CA ASP A 263 19.15 -10.11 31.96
C ASP A 263 18.34 -11.42 31.98
N TYR A 264 17.33 -11.54 31.11
CA TYR A 264 16.50 -12.73 30.98
C TYR A 264 16.94 -13.66 29.82
N LEU A 265 17.90 -13.23 29.00
CA LEU A 265 18.35 -13.99 27.84
C LEU A 265 19.55 -14.89 28.18
N LYS A 266 19.45 -16.17 27.82
CA LYS A 266 20.53 -17.15 27.96
C LYS A 266 21.50 -17.05 26.77
N PRO A 267 22.75 -17.53 26.89
CA PRO A 267 23.72 -17.56 25.79
C PRO A 267 23.19 -18.25 24.52
N ARG A 268 22.38 -19.31 24.67
CA ARG A 268 21.72 -20.00 23.55
C ARG A 268 20.75 -19.10 22.76
N HIS A 269 20.07 -18.17 23.44
CA HIS A 269 19.16 -17.22 22.80
C HIS A 269 19.94 -16.19 21.97
N LEU A 270 21.08 -15.70 22.50
CA LEU A 270 21.98 -14.82 21.75
C LEU A 270 22.59 -15.55 20.54
N LYS A 271 22.95 -16.83 20.70
CA LYS A 271 23.45 -17.67 19.59
C LYS A 271 22.39 -17.81 18.48
N PHE A 272 21.14 -18.06 18.84
CA PHE A 272 20.03 -18.08 17.89
C PHE A 272 19.90 -16.75 17.14
N MET A 273 19.84 -15.62 17.85
CA MET A 273 19.71 -14.31 17.20
C MET A 273 20.89 -13.96 16.29
N ARG A 274 22.12 -14.34 16.66
CA ARG A 274 23.32 -14.16 15.81
C ARG A 274 23.26 -15.00 14.53
N SER A 275 22.61 -16.16 14.57
CA SER A 275 22.48 -17.05 13.42
C SER A 275 21.43 -16.62 12.40
N LEU A 276 20.61 -15.62 12.74
CA LEU A 276 19.52 -15.17 11.87
C LEU A 276 20.10 -14.46 10.63
N PRO A 277 19.76 -14.93 9.41
CA PRO A 277 20.14 -14.24 8.20
C PRO A 277 19.35 -12.95 7.99
N LEU A 278 19.88 -12.06 7.16
CA LEU A 278 19.19 -10.84 6.75
C LEU A 278 18.05 -11.15 5.75
N ILE A 279 18.31 -12.06 4.81
CA ILE A 279 17.37 -12.43 3.74
C ILE A 279 17.29 -13.95 3.66
N ILE A 280 16.07 -14.50 3.61
CA ILE A 280 15.84 -15.89 3.21
C ILE A 280 15.26 -15.91 1.81
N HIS A 281 15.92 -16.56 0.87
CA HIS A 281 15.45 -16.71 -0.51
C HIS A 281 14.87 -18.10 -0.74
N ILE A 282 13.69 -18.13 -1.33
CA ILE A 282 12.96 -19.34 -1.71
C ILE A 282 12.82 -19.30 -3.24
N PRO A 283 13.29 -20.34 -3.94
CA PRO A 283 13.20 -20.38 -5.39
C PRO A 283 11.73 -20.48 -5.84
N ALA A 284 11.47 -20.05 -7.07
CA ALA A 284 10.19 -20.18 -7.73
C ALA A 284 9.63 -21.60 -7.59
N LEU A 285 8.34 -21.67 -7.22
CA LEU A 285 7.67 -22.94 -7.00
C LEU A 285 7.37 -23.62 -8.34
N THR A 286 7.58 -24.92 -8.38
CA THR A 286 7.20 -25.79 -9.51
C THR A 286 6.01 -26.62 -9.09
N PRO A 287 4.77 -26.23 -9.45
CA PRO A 287 3.59 -27.01 -9.08
C PRO A 287 3.71 -28.46 -9.54
N PRO A 288 3.26 -29.43 -8.71
CA PRO A 288 3.14 -30.81 -9.14
C PRO A 288 2.30 -30.92 -10.42
N LYS A 289 2.63 -31.89 -11.28
CA LYS A 289 1.92 -32.11 -12.56
C LYS A 289 0.45 -32.50 -12.37
N HIS A 290 0.13 -33.10 -11.23
CA HIS A 290 -1.24 -33.45 -10.88
C HIS A 290 -1.98 -32.22 -10.35
N SER A 291 -3.28 -32.14 -10.68
CA SER A 291 -4.16 -31.14 -10.10
C SER A 291 -4.11 -31.19 -8.58
N ALA A 292 -4.19 -30.03 -7.93
CA ALA A 292 -4.25 -29.95 -6.48
C ALA A 292 -5.32 -30.93 -5.97
N PRO A 293 -5.02 -31.75 -4.94
CA PRO A 293 -6.05 -32.52 -4.30
C PRO A 293 -7.11 -31.54 -3.81
N VAL A 294 -8.38 -31.90 -4.00
CA VAL A 294 -9.53 -31.11 -3.53
C VAL A 294 -9.53 -31.17 -2.00
N THR A 295 -8.62 -30.45 -1.35
CA THR A 295 -8.51 -30.41 0.10
C THR A 295 -9.35 -29.25 0.61
N SER A 296 -10.65 -29.48 0.72
CA SER A 296 -11.46 -28.90 1.79
C SER A 296 -12.81 -29.61 1.94
N ASP A 297 -12.79 -30.84 2.49
CA ASP A 297 -13.97 -31.37 3.22
C ASP A 297 -14.36 -30.50 4.44
N LEU A 298 -13.61 -29.41 4.71
CA LEU A 298 -13.97 -28.36 5.65
C LEU A 298 -14.83 -27.23 5.06
N ASP A 299 -15.04 -27.18 3.73
CA ASP A 299 -15.84 -26.15 3.08
C ASP A 299 -17.32 -26.53 2.88
N ALA A 300 -17.71 -27.79 3.14
CA ALA A 300 -19.09 -28.24 2.92
C ALA A 300 -20.10 -27.78 3.99
N SER A 301 -19.65 -27.31 5.17
CA SER A 301 -20.55 -27.03 6.30
C SER A 301 -20.48 -25.61 6.88
N SER A 302 -19.68 -24.70 6.34
CA SER A 302 -19.62 -23.31 6.84
C SER A 302 -19.96 -22.31 5.75
N LYS A 303 -21.11 -21.65 5.87
CA LYS A 303 -21.46 -20.40 5.18
C LYS A 303 -20.55 -19.23 5.63
N LYS A 304 -19.22 -19.41 5.66
CA LYS A 304 -18.24 -18.39 6.04
C LYS A 304 -17.54 -17.85 4.80
N LYS A 305 -17.36 -16.52 4.81
CA LYS A 305 -16.77 -15.67 3.76
C LYS A 305 -15.66 -16.39 2.97
N LYS A 306 -15.72 -16.30 1.63
CA LYS A 306 -14.65 -16.76 0.71
C LYS A 306 -13.28 -16.32 1.25
N LYS A 307 -12.44 -17.28 1.64
CA LYS A 307 -11.06 -17.01 2.04
C LYS A 307 -10.32 -16.36 0.88
N ARG A 308 -9.51 -15.34 1.18
CA ARG A 308 -8.67 -14.68 0.19
C ARG A 308 -7.51 -15.59 -0.15
N VAL A 309 -7.65 -16.37 -1.23
CA VAL A 309 -6.58 -17.18 -1.80
C VAL A 309 -5.93 -16.38 -2.94
N PHE A 310 -4.60 -16.31 -2.95
CA PHE A 310 -3.83 -15.77 -4.06
C PHE A 310 -2.72 -16.72 -4.46
N GLN A 311 -2.27 -16.63 -5.71
CA GLN A 311 -1.24 -17.52 -6.24
C GLN A 311 0.13 -16.84 -6.26
N ILE A 312 1.16 -17.53 -5.76
CA ILE A 312 2.58 -17.15 -5.82
C ILE A 312 3.36 -18.32 -6.42
N LEU A 313 3.94 -18.10 -7.60
CA LEU A 313 4.85 -19.06 -8.26
C LEU A 313 6.26 -18.50 -8.45
N ASN A 314 6.42 -17.18 -8.36
CA ASN A 314 7.69 -16.49 -8.49
C ASN A 314 8.61 -16.76 -7.28
N ASP A 315 9.89 -16.40 -7.44
CA ASP A 315 10.85 -16.36 -6.33
C ASP A 315 10.29 -15.56 -5.16
N ILE A 316 10.54 -16.02 -3.93
CA ILE A 316 10.08 -15.36 -2.71
C ILE A 316 11.31 -14.97 -1.88
N ASN A 317 11.40 -13.69 -1.54
CA ASN A 317 12.39 -13.17 -0.61
C ASN A 317 11.70 -12.81 0.70
N VAL A 318 12.07 -13.48 1.78
CA VAL A 318 11.64 -13.13 3.13
C VAL A 318 12.65 -12.16 3.71
N VAL A 319 12.16 -11.02 4.18
CA VAL A 319 12.95 -9.95 4.79
C VAL A 319 12.15 -9.35 5.94
N HIS A 320 12.80 -8.59 6.81
CA HIS A 320 12.08 -7.97 7.92
C HIS A 320 11.24 -6.77 7.47
N ALA A 321 11.82 -5.81 6.75
CA ALA A 321 11.11 -4.62 6.30
C ALA A 321 10.93 -4.56 4.77
N GLY A 322 12.01 -4.64 4.00
CA GLY A 322 11.92 -4.55 2.53
C GLY A 322 13.26 -4.73 1.82
N LEU A 323 13.25 -4.58 0.49
CA LEU A 323 14.43 -4.66 -0.37
C LEU A 323 14.56 -3.41 -1.23
N VAL A 324 15.78 -2.89 -1.37
CA VAL A 324 16.04 -1.77 -2.28
C VAL A 324 15.94 -2.29 -3.72
N PRO A 325 15.09 -1.70 -4.59
CA PRO A 325 14.99 -2.09 -6.00
C PRO A 325 16.35 -1.98 -6.72
N SER A 326 16.54 -2.80 -7.76
CA SER A 326 17.76 -2.84 -8.58
C SER A 326 19.06 -3.25 -7.87
N VAL A 327 19.09 -3.34 -6.54
CA VAL A 327 20.26 -3.78 -5.77
C VAL A 327 20.25 -5.31 -5.63
N PRO A 328 21.34 -6.03 -6.00
CA PRO A 328 21.43 -7.48 -5.81
C PRO A 328 21.27 -7.89 -4.34
N LEU A 329 20.65 -9.05 -4.06
CA LEU A 329 20.36 -9.52 -2.68
C LEU A 329 21.61 -9.52 -1.77
N LEU A 330 22.76 -9.94 -2.29
CA LEU A 330 24.03 -9.97 -1.56
C LEU A 330 24.64 -8.58 -1.29
N ARG A 331 24.16 -7.54 -1.96
CA ARG A 331 24.63 -6.15 -1.82
C ARG A 331 23.64 -5.24 -1.08
N GLN A 332 22.53 -5.80 -0.59
CA GLN A 332 21.55 -5.04 0.16
C GLN A 332 22.15 -4.53 1.48
N ASP A 333 21.89 -3.26 1.81
CA ASP A 333 22.30 -2.69 3.09
C ASP A 333 21.47 -3.29 4.24
N PRO A 334 22.11 -3.87 5.29
CA PRO A 334 21.39 -4.47 6.41
C PRO A 334 20.45 -3.50 7.13
N PHE A 335 20.85 -2.24 7.32
CA PHE A 335 20.03 -1.27 8.02
C PHE A 335 18.73 -1.01 7.26
N SER A 336 18.83 -0.81 5.95
CA SER A 336 17.70 -0.62 5.05
C SER A 336 16.74 -1.80 5.05
N VAL A 337 17.25 -3.03 4.92
CA VAL A 337 16.44 -4.25 4.89
C VAL A 337 15.66 -4.47 6.19
N MET A 338 16.18 -3.99 7.32
CA MET A 338 15.53 -4.09 8.63
C MET A 338 14.66 -2.88 8.99
N ASN A 339 14.87 -1.70 8.40
CA ASN A 339 14.23 -0.47 8.91
C ASN A 339 13.38 0.28 7.89
N MET A 340 13.48 0.01 6.58
CA MET A 340 12.77 0.79 5.56
C MET A 340 11.24 0.74 5.70
N ARG A 341 10.58 1.87 5.43
CA ARG A 341 9.11 1.98 5.37
C ARG A 341 8.65 2.79 4.16
N SER A 342 9.47 3.75 3.74
CA SER A 342 9.28 4.55 2.56
C SER A 342 10.58 4.68 1.78
N MET A 343 10.45 5.09 0.52
CA MET A 343 11.55 5.46 -0.35
C MET A 343 11.38 6.92 -0.73
N SER A 344 12.46 7.68 -0.65
CA SER A 344 12.45 9.05 -1.14
C SER A 344 12.23 9.08 -2.65
N PRO A 345 11.34 9.95 -3.17
CA PRO A 345 11.09 10.02 -4.60
C PRO A 345 12.28 10.56 -5.38
N THR A 346 13.07 11.49 -4.81
CA THR A 346 14.10 12.22 -5.55
C THR A 346 15.47 11.52 -5.56
N ASN A 347 15.88 10.97 -4.43
CA ASN A 347 17.20 10.34 -4.28
C ASN A 347 17.12 8.83 -4.05
N HIS A 348 15.92 8.24 -4.12
CA HIS A 348 15.71 6.78 -4.00
C HIS A 348 16.33 6.12 -2.78
N VAL A 349 16.60 6.90 -1.73
CA VAL A 349 17.14 6.40 -0.48
C VAL A 349 16.01 5.82 0.38
N PRO A 350 16.16 4.60 0.91
CA PRO A 350 15.22 4.04 1.87
C PRO A 350 15.20 4.85 3.16
N SER A 351 14.00 5.00 3.72
CA SER A 351 13.76 5.77 4.93
C SER A 351 12.93 4.95 5.91
N GLU A 352 13.31 4.97 7.18
CA GLU A 352 12.52 4.40 8.28
C GLU A 352 11.24 5.21 8.57
N ASN A 353 11.21 6.48 8.14
CA ASN A 353 10.08 7.37 8.40
C ASN A 353 9.01 7.26 7.31
N ARG A 354 7.86 6.69 7.67
CA ARG A 354 6.66 6.55 6.81
C ARG A 354 6.21 7.83 6.09
N LYS A 355 6.42 9.01 6.68
CA LYS A 355 5.98 10.29 6.12
C LYS A 355 6.95 10.83 5.07
N ARG A 356 8.18 10.32 5.03
CA ARG A 356 9.25 10.81 4.16
C ARG A 356 9.31 9.97 2.89
N GLY A 357 8.45 10.30 1.93
CA GLY A 357 8.46 9.71 0.59
C GLY A 357 7.34 8.72 0.31
N ILE A 358 7.53 7.92 -0.73
CA ILE A 358 6.56 6.96 -1.24
C ILE A 358 6.62 5.68 -0.40
N PRO A 359 5.48 5.07 -0.02
CA PRO A 359 5.45 3.75 0.58
C PRO A 359 6.31 2.73 -0.17
N TRP A 360 7.23 2.06 0.53
CA TRP A 360 8.16 1.13 -0.11
C TRP A 360 7.45 0.04 -0.92
N GLU A 361 6.33 -0.48 -0.42
CA GLU A 361 5.59 -1.56 -1.09
C GLU A 361 5.02 -1.14 -2.45
N ARG A 362 4.73 0.16 -2.63
CA ARG A 362 4.28 0.72 -3.92
C ARG A 362 5.43 0.76 -4.91
N VAL A 363 6.60 1.20 -4.45
CA VAL A 363 7.83 1.23 -5.25
C VAL A 363 8.22 -0.18 -5.70
N TRP A 364 8.22 -1.14 -4.77
CA TRP A 364 8.52 -2.54 -5.07
C TRP A 364 7.53 -3.16 -6.06
N GLY A 365 6.24 -2.88 -5.87
CA GLY A 365 5.19 -3.35 -6.78
C GLY A 365 5.37 -2.81 -8.20
N TRP A 366 5.63 -1.50 -8.32
CA TRP A 366 5.87 -0.84 -9.60
C TRP A 366 7.11 -1.40 -10.31
N TYR A 367 8.22 -1.61 -9.58
CA TYR A 367 9.46 -2.19 -10.10
C TYR A 367 9.23 -3.59 -10.70
N ASN A 368 8.56 -4.48 -9.95
CA ASN A 368 8.29 -5.84 -10.43
C ASN A 368 7.25 -5.89 -11.56
N ASP A 369 6.25 -5.01 -11.57
CA ASP A 369 5.34 -4.89 -12.71
C ASP A 369 6.05 -4.37 -13.98
N ARG A 370 7.09 -3.54 -13.85
CA ARG A 370 7.94 -3.14 -14.98
C ARG A 370 8.72 -4.34 -15.51
N ILE A 371 9.43 -5.09 -14.64
CA ILE A 371 10.18 -6.28 -15.03
C ILE A 371 9.27 -7.37 -15.63
N ALA A 372 8.09 -7.58 -15.06
CA ALA A 372 7.15 -8.56 -15.59
C ALA A 372 6.64 -8.18 -16.99
N ARG A 373 6.47 -6.88 -17.28
CA ARG A 373 6.03 -6.38 -18.60
C ARG A 373 7.12 -6.51 -19.66
N THR A 374 8.38 -6.22 -19.33
CA THR A 374 9.50 -6.38 -20.27
C THR A 374 9.73 -7.84 -20.67
N ARG A 375 9.25 -8.79 -19.86
CA ARG A 375 9.33 -10.24 -20.12
C ARG A 375 8.05 -10.84 -20.71
N SER A 376 7.03 -10.03 -21.02
CA SER A 376 5.75 -10.52 -21.53
C SER A 376 5.87 -10.96 -22.98
N PRO A 377 5.56 -12.23 -23.34
CA PRO A 377 5.62 -12.72 -24.72
C PRO A 377 4.71 -11.91 -25.66
N PHE A 378 3.56 -11.44 -25.17
CA PHE A 378 2.66 -10.58 -25.92
C PHE A 378 3.29 -9.20 -26.17
N MET A 379 3.96 -8.61 -25.19
CA MET A 379 4.66 -7.33 -25.40
C MET A 379 5.87 -7.52 -26.32
N THR A 380 6.60 -8.64 -26.18
CA THR A 380 7.68 -9.03 -27.11
C THR A 380 7.16 -9.28 -28.53
N TRP A 381 5.94 -9.80 -28.67
CA TRP A 381 5.29 -9.98 -29.97
C TRP A 381 4.80 -8.65 -30.56
N LEU A 382 4.18 -7.79 -29.76
CA LEU A 382 3.63 -6.50 -30.20
C LEU A 382 4.70 -5.46 -30.51
N PHE A 383 5.82 -5.50 -29.79
CA PHE A 383 6.87 -4.48 -29.85
C PHE A 383 8.21 -5.03 -30.35
N GLY A 384 8.25 -6.26 -30.87
CA GLY A 384 9.51 -6.90 -31.25
C GLY A 384 10.38 -7.21 -30.03
N GLN A 385 11.55 -7.83 -30.27
CA GLN A 385 12.47 -8.38 -29.28
C GLN A 385 12.54 -7.56 -27.98
N ALA A 386 12.41 -8.26 -26.85
CA ALA A 386 12.39 -7.69 -25.50
C ALA A 386 13.35 -6.50 -25.38
N THR A 387 12.82 -5.33 -25.01
CA THR A 387 13.58 -4.10 -24.80
C THR A 387 14.56 -4.30 -23.64
N GLU A 388 15.67 -4.98 -23.93
CA GLU A 388 16.92 -4.92 -23.19
C GLU A 388 17.47 -3.51 -23.40
N SER A 389 17.02 -2.59 -22.54
CA SER A 389 17.64 -1.30 -22.22
C SER A 389 18.30 -0.54 -23.39
N THR A 390 17.49 0.25 -24.11
CA THR A 390 17.81 1.59 -24.69
C THR A 390 16.61 2.32 -25.34
N GLU A 391 15.44 1.68 -25.49
CA GLU A 391 14.36 2.17 -26.39
C GLU A 391 12.99 2.48 -25.74
N ALA A 392 12.94 3.02 -24.51
CA ALA A 392 11.77 3.86 -24.19
C ALA A 392 11.82 5.22 -24.94
N SER A 393 12.91 5.44 -25.72
CA SER A 393 13.30 6.70 -26.34
C SER A 393 12.93 6.83 -27.83
N GLU A 394 12.46 5.78 -28.52
CA GLU A 394 12.23 5.88 -29.98
C GLU A 394 10.83 6.32 -30.40
N TRP A 395 9.76 5.94 -29.68
CA TRP A 395 8.42 6.46 -29.99
C TRP A 395 8.32 7.98 -29.77
N TRP A 396 9.11 8.52 -28.81
CA TRP A 396 9.27 9.96 -28.58
C TRP A 396 10.12 10.61 -29.67
N ARG A 397 11.21 9.98 -30.12
CA ARG A 397 12.03 10.47 -31.25
C ARG A 397 11.25 10.55 -32.57
N SER A 398 10.26 9.69 -32.78
CA SER A 398 9.38 9.73 -33.95
C SER A 398 8.41 10.93 -33.98
N TRP A 399 8.21 11.65 -32.87
CA TRP A 399 7.28 12.80 -32.84
C TRP A 399 7.94 14.14 -33.16
N ASN A 400 9.27 14.25 -32.99
CA ASN A 400 10.06 15.43 -33.34
C ASN A 400 11.17 15.05 -34.32
N GLY A 401 10.82 14.93 -35.59
CA GLY A 401 11.76 14.59 -36.64
C GLY A 401 12.92 15.59 -36.74
N LEU A 402 14.13 15.14 -36.42
CA LEU A 402 15.37 15.76 -36.90
C LEU A 402 16.56 14.77 -36.84
N TYR A 403 17.06 14.47 -38.04
CA TYR A 403 18.41 14.05 -38.45
C TYR A 403 19.02 12.68 -38.09
N ASN A 404 19.42 12.00 -39.18
CA ASN A 404 20.43 10.96 -39.29
C ASN A 404 21.84 11.47 -38.96
N SER A 405 22.68 10.61 -38.39
CA SER A 405 24.03 10.37 -38.94
C SER A 405 24.50 8.98 -38.56
N LYS A 406 25.10 8.32 -39.55
CA LYS A 406 25.97 7.15 -39.42
C LYS A 406 27.06 7.42 -38.37
N ASP A 407 27.37 6.43 -37.55
CA ASP A 407 28.62 5.68 -37.63
C ASP A 407 28.52 4.45 -36.71
N ASP A 408 28.82 3.29 -37.28
CA ASP A 408 28.93 2.01 -36.59
C ASP A 408 30.26 1.95 -35.80
N ASP A 409 30.31 1.00 -34.85
CA ASP A 409 31.49 0.46 -34.14
C ASP A 409 31.90 1.15 -32.82
N GLU A 410 31.34 0.65 -31.69
CA GLU A 410 32.04 0.37 -30.40
C GLU A 410 31.12 0.21 -29.14
N GLU A 411 29.79 0.08 -29.26
CA GLU A 411 28.91 0.05 -28.07
C GLU A 411 28.37 -1.34 -27.68
N ALA A 412 29.26 -2.31 -27.49
CA ALA A 412 28.91 -3.64 -26.94
C ALA A 412 29.17 -3.74 -25.42
N GLN A 413 28.93 -2.66 -24.67
CA GLN A 413 28.98 -2.67 -23.19
C GLN A 413 27.68 -2.07 -22.62
N THR A 414 27.12 -2.76 -21.62
CA THR A 414 26.04 -2.32 -20.69
C THR A 414 24.59 -2.82 -20.89
N LYS A 415 24.35 -4.03 -21.40
CA LYS A 415 23.03 -4.68 -21.21
C LYS A 415 22.86 -5.22 -19.77
N VAL A 416 22.31 -4.41 -18.88
CA VAL A 416 21.96 -4.83 -17.49
C VAL A 416 20.77 -5.79 -17.53
N LYS A 417 21.03 -7.10 -17.48
CA LYS A 417 19.96 -8.11 -17.34
C LYS A 417 19.32 -8.00 -15.95
N HIS A 418 18.11 -7.45 -15.88
CA HIS A 418 17.34 -7.41 -14.64
C HIS A 418 16.98 -8.83 -14.16
N PRO A 419 17.00 -9.08 -12.83
CA PRO A 419 16.56 -10.35 -12.27
C PRO A 419 15.07 -10.60 -12.55
N PRO A 420 14.60 -11.87 -12.51
CA PRO A 420 13.18 -12.17 -12.63
C PRO A 420 12.37 -11.48 -11.50
N PRO A 421 11.07 -11.21 -11.74
CA PRO A 421 10.24 -10.58 -10.72
C PRO A 421 10.07 -11.53 -9.54
N SER A 422 10.08 -10.97 -8.33
CA SER A 422 10.03 -11.71 -7.07
C SER A 422 9.02 -11.10 -6.10
N VAL A 423 8.47 -11.96 -5.25
CA VAL A 423 7.54 -11.58 -4.18
C VAL A 423 8.33 -11.38 -2.89
N VAL A 424 8.06 -10.30 -2.17
CA VAL A 424 8.66 -10.06 -0.85
C VAL A 424 7.64 -10.36 0.24
N VAL A 425 8.03 -11.16 1.24
CA VAL A 425 7.23 -11.39 2.46
C VAL A 425 7.94 -10.70 3.62
N TYR A 426 7.21 -9.84 4.35
CA TYR A 426 7.81 -8.93 5.32
C TYR A 426 6.90 -8.61 6.51
N GLY A 427 7.47 -7.96 7.52
CA GLY A 427 6.84 -7.55 8.78
C GLY A 427 7.02 -6.04 9.05
N HIS A 428 7.44 -5.68 10.26
CA HIS A 428 7.91 -4.34 10.73
C HIS A 428 6.88 -3.19 10.77
N ASP A 429 5.98 -3.09 9.78
CA ASP A 429 5.09 -1.93 9.59
C ASP A 429 3.68 -2.08 10.21
N SER A 430 3.60 -2.50 11.48
CA SER A 430 2.36 -2.65 12.26
C SER A 430 1.35 -1.49 12.16
N PRO A 431 1.76 -0.21 12.06
CA PRO A 431 0.80 0.88 11.85
C PRO A 431 0.05 0.80 10.52
N ARG A 432 0.62 0.18 9.47
CA ARG A 432 -0.12 -0.16 8.24
C ARG A 432 -0.94 -1.43 8.39
N GLY A 433 -0.53 -2.32 9.28
CA GLY A 433 -1.16 -3.61 9.51
C GLY A 433 -0.95 -4.58 8.34
N LEU A 434 -1.86 -5.55 8.24
CA LEU A 434 -1.84 -6.56 7.18
C LEU A 434 -1.96 -5.91 5.79
N ASN A 435 -0.90 -6.02 4.98
CA ASN A 435 -0.80 -5.37 3.67
C ASN A 435 -0.45 -6.38 2.56
N LEU A 436 -1.48 -6.84 1.84
CA LEU A 436 -1.33 -7.88 0.82
C LEU A 436 -1.43 -7.26 -0.58
N LYS A 437 -0.28 -7.07 -1.24
CA LYS A 437 -0.16 -6.62 -2.63
C LYS A 437 0.31 -7.77 -3.52
N LYS A 438 0.32 -7.58 -4.85
CA LYS A 438 0.76 -8.62 -5.81
C LYS A 438 2.19 -9.11 -5.51
N TRP A 439 3.14 -8.17 -5.45
CA TRP A 439 4.58 -8.44 -5.29
C TRP A 439 5.10 -8.30 -3.85
N SER A 440 4.25 -7.96 -2.88
CA SER A 440 4.66 -7.81 -1.48
C SER A 440 3.55 -8.25 -0.52
N LYS A 441 3.92 -8.98 0.53
CA LYS A 441 3.03 -9.52 1.57
C LYS A 441 3.51 -9.07 2.94
N GLY A 442 2.93 -7.99 3.45
CA GLY A 442 3.19 -7.47 4.80
C GLY A 442 2.31 -8.18 5.82
N LEU A 443 2.91 -8.93 6.73
CA LEU A 443 2.24 -9.79 7.71
C LEU A 443 2.18 -9.19 9.12
N ASP A 444 2.84 -8.06 9.39
CA ASP A 444 2.78 -7.39 10.68
C ASP A 444 1.39 -6.77 10.93
N SER A 445 0.52 -7.56 11.55
CA SER A 445 -0.80 -7.12 12.01
C SER A 445 -0.79 -6.52 13.41
N GLY A 446 0.38 -6.27 14.00
CA GLY A 446 0.55 -5.57 15.28
C GLY A 446 0.13 -6.37 16.50
N CYS A 447 0.51 -7.66 16.60
CA CYS A 447 0.05 -8.55 17.67
C CYS A 447 0.29 -7.98 19.08
N VAL A 448 1.50 -7.51 19.35
CA VAL A 448 1.88 -6.97 20.67
C VAL A 448 1.08 -5.72 21.09
N ASN A 449 0.42 -5.07 20.14
CA ASN A 449 -0.46 -3.93 20.39
C ASN A 449 -1.91 -4.34 20.67
N GLY A 450 -2.19 -5.64 20.84
CA GLY A 450 -3.52 -6.19 21.07
C GLY A 450 -4.36 -6.36 19.80
N ASN A 451 -3.73 -6.37 18.62
CA ASN A 451 -4.42 -6.60 17.35
C ASN A 451 -4.45 -8.10 17.03
N LYS A 452 -3.70 -8.54 16.01
CA LYS A 452 -3.66 -9.94 15.58
C LYS A 452 -2.24 -10.40 15.33
N LEU A 453 -2.01 -11.71 15.43
CA LEU A 453 -0.85 -12.38 14.87
C LEU A 453 -1.29 -13.09 13.60
N THR A 454 -0.62 -12.81 12.48
CA THR A 454 -1.02 -13.29 11.16
C THR A 454 0.06 -14.17 10.55
N ALA A 455 -0.38 -15.28 9.96
CA ALA A 455 0.43 -16.14 9.12
C ALA A 455 -0.11 -16.20 7.69
N MET A 456 0.81 -16.40 6.74
CA MET A 456 0.51 -16.81 5.37
C MET A 456 0.96 -18.25 5.18
N VAL A 457 0.04 -19.12 4.74
CA VAL A 457 0.30 -20.55 4.49
C VAL A 457 0.36 -20.76 2.98
N LEU A 458 1.50 -21.20 2.46
CA LEU A 458 1.76 -21.41 1.03
C LEU A 458 1.93 -22.90 0.73
N ASN A 459 1.12 -23.45 -0.18
CA ASN A 459 1.21 -24.84 -0.61
C ASN A 459 2.03 -25.02 -1.91
N ALA A 460 2.22 -26.27 -2.33
CA ALA A 460 2.97 -26.65 -3.52
C ALA A 460 2.41 -26.11 -4.86
N TRP A 461 1.11 -25.79 -4.93
CA TRP A 461 0.50 -25.20 -6.13
C TRP A 461 0.60 -23.67 -6.15
N GLY A 462 1.33 -23.10 -5.19
CA GLY A 462 1.49 -21.66 -5.03
C GLY A 462 0.28 -20.97 -4.42
N GLN A 463 -0.72 -21.70 -3.92
CA GLN A 463 -1.87 -21.10 -3.27
C GLN A 463 -1.49 -20.65 -1.86
N ALA A 464 -1.71 -19.38 -1.59
CA ALA A 464 -1.44 -18.76 -0.31
C ALA A 464 -2.75 -18.39 0.40
N GLU A 465 -2.90 -18.85 1.64
CA GLU A 465 -4.00 -18.53 2.54
C GLU A 465 -3.50 -17.67 3.71
N ILE A 466 -4.35 -16.77 4.21
CA ILE A 466 -4.08 -15.97 5.40
C ILE A 466 -4.85 -16.50 6.59
N VAL A 467 -4.14 -16.76 7.69
CA VAL A 467 -4.69 -17.19 8.98
C VAL A 467 -4.26 -16.20 10.04
N SER A 468 -5.19 -15.75 10.89
CA SER A 468 -4.88 -14.82 11.97
C SER A 468 -5.57 -15.22 13.27
N VAL A 469 -4.90 -14.96 14.39
CA VAL A 469 -5.47 -15.09 15.75
C VAL A 469 -5.48 -13.74 16.44
N ASP A 470 -6.46 -13.52 17.30
CA ASP A 470 -6.59 -12.26 18.05
C ASP A 470 -5.60 -12.25 19.23
N CYS A 471 -4.86 -11.16 19.40
CA CYS A 471 -3.86 -11.02 20.46
C CYS A 471 -4.48 -10.34 21.67
N LYS A 472 -4.39 -10.99 22.84
CA LYS A 472 -5.08 -10.54 24.06
C LYS A 472 -4.24 -9.58 24.89
N HIS A 473 -2.92 -9.63 24.73
CA HIS A 473 -2.00 -8.78 25.47
C HIS A 473 -1.81 -7.44 24.75
N ARG A 474 -2.24 -6.36 25.42
CA ARG A 474 -1.95 -4.99 25.01
C ARG A 474 -0.78 -4.48 25.85
N LYS A 475 0.26 -4.02 25.16
CA LYS A 475 1.45 -3.42 25.76
C LYS A 475 1.20 -2.02 26.32
#